data_AF-A0AA91YWU3-F1
#
_entry.id   AF-A0AA91YWU3-F1
#
_cell.length_a   1.000
_cell.length_b   1.000
_cell.length_c   1.000
_cell.angle_alpha   90.00
_cell.angle_beta   90.00
_cell.angle_gamma   90.00
#
_symmetry.space_group_name_H-M   'P 1'
#
loop_
_entity.id
_entity.type
_entity.pdbx_description
1 polymer ?
#
loop_
_entity_poly.entity_id
_entity_poly.type
_entity_poly.pdbx_seq_one_letter_code
_entity_poly.pdbx_strand_id
1 'polypeptide(L)'
;MEYHWFEELPPSCPPFDSVECDGTYFRVSHGNPAESEDFFSQKRLAPNKVFKGEGIDDCIVRAVSVFALLEDAKRLLKLPKFKHANIAVVSLRPMDGKIKKTFKNSHYSWWRSKAFDIKNAKTIKL
;
A
#
# COMPACT_ATOMS: atom_id res chain seq x y z
N MET A 1 -16.65 12.51 -1.05
CA MET A 1 -15.48 12.94 -1.85
C MET A 1 -15.40 12.05 -3.08
N GLU A 2 -15.17 12.61 -4.26
CA GLU A 2 -14.91 11.83 -5.48
C GLU A 2 -13.40 11.63 -5.61
N TYR A 3 -12.95 10.39 -5.85
CA TYR A 3 -11.53 10.06 -5.97
C TYR A 3 -11.18 9.78 -7.42
N HIS A 4 -10.08 10.38 -7.88
CA HIS A 4 -9.40 9.91 -9.09
C HIS A 4 -8.33 8.90 -8.68
N TRP A 5 -8.59 7.61 -8.94
CA TRP A 5 -7.67 6.53 -8.56
C TRP A 5 -6.39 6.56 -9.39
N PHE A 6 -5.26 6.19 -8.75
CA PHE A 6 -3.96 6.16 -9.43
C PHE A 6 -3.86 5.02 -10.45
N GLU A 7 -4.47 3.87 -10.14
CA GLU A 7 -4.63 2.72 -11.04
C GLU A 7 -6.12 2.48 -11.31
N GLU A 8 -6.43 1.81 -12.42
CA GLU A 8 -7.80 1.38 -12.72
C GLU A 8 -8.25 0.33 -11.70
N LEU A 9 -9.37 0.60 -11.04
CA LEU A 9 -9.99 -0.29 -10.05
C LEU A 9 -11.21 -1.00 -10.65
N PRO A 10 -11.49 -2.25 -10.26
CA PRO A 10 -12.65 -2.98 -10.73
C PRO A 10 -13.92 -2.39 -10.10
N PRO A 11 -15.11 -2.76 -10.61
CA PRO A 11 -16.37 -2.39 -9.98
C PRO A 11 -16.38 -2.76 -8.49
N SER A 12 -16.96 -1.88 -7.66
CA SER A 12 -17.04 -2.06 -6.20
C SER A 12 -15.68 -2.06 -5.47
N CYS A 13 -14.64 -1.50 -6.08
CA CYS A 13 -13.34 -1.28 -5.48
C CYS A 13 -13.01 0.23 -5.43
N PRO A 14 -12.59 0.79 -4.28
CA PRO A 14 -12.36 0.13 -2.99
C PRO A 14 -13.65 -0.45 -2.37
N PRO A 15 -13.55 -1.44 -1.45
CA PRO A 15 -14.71 -2.03 -0.79
C PRO A 15 -15.56 -0.98 -0.06
N PHE A 16 -16.87 -1.18 0.02
CA PHE A 16 -17.79 -0.19 0.63
C PHE A 16 -17.47 0.12 2.10
N ASP A 17 -16.89 -0.85 2.81
CA ASP A 17 -16.46 -0.77 4.20
C ASP A 17 -15.03 -0.22 4.37
N SER A 18 -14.41 0.26 3.29
CA SER A 18 -13.17 1.03 3.36
C SER A 18 -13.44 2.48 3.76
N VAL A 19 -12.56 3.01 4.60
CA VAL A 19 -12.63 4.36 5.16
C VAL A 19 -11.65 5.29 4.46
N GLU A 20 -11.79 6.59 4.67
CA GLU A 20 -10.78 7.56 4.24
C GLU A 20 -9.45 7.26 4.94
N CYS A 21 -8.33 7.38 4.23
CA CYS A 21 -7.03 7.18 4.86
C CYS A 21 -6.61 8.43 5.63
N ASP A 22 -6.15 8.27 6.86
CA ASP A 22 -5.62 9.37 7.66
C ASP A 22 -4.55 8.86 8.63
N GLY A 23 -3.50 9.64 8.81
CA GLY A 23 -2.40 9.34 9.72
C GLY A 23 -1.17 8.71 9.07
N THR A 24 -0.32 8.11 9.92
CA THR A 24 1.01 7.64 9.54
C THR A 24 1.05 6.12 9.40
N TYR A 25 1.59 5.65 8.29
CA TYR A 25 1.76 4.23 7.98
C TYR A 25 3.18 3.92 7.51
N PHE A 26 3.53 2.64 7.46
CA PHE A 26 4.83 2.13 7.08
C PHE A 26 4.71 1.20 5.88
N ARG A 27 5.56 1.40 4.87
CA ARG A 27 5.59 0.64 3.63
C ARG A 27 6.98 0.09 3.39
N VAL A 28 7.09 -1.18 2.98
CA VAL A 28 8.35 -1.69 2.45
C VAL A 28 8.59 -1.08 1.08
N SER A 29 9.72 -0.39 0.89
CA SER A 29 10.12 0.28 -0.34
C SER A 29 11.49 -0.19 -0.79
N HIS A 30 11.74 -0.31 -2.09
CA HIS A 30 13.07 -0.56 -2.62
C HIS A 30 13.84 0.74 -2.88
N GLY A 31 13.15 1.85 -3.14
CA GLY A 31 13.76 3.17 -3.30
C GLY A 31 14.31 3.78 -2.01
N ASN A 32 15.36 4.60 -2.16
CA ASN A 32 15.87 5.51 -1.14
C ASN A 32 16.39 6.82 -1.81
N PRO A 33 15.55 7.86 -1.97
CA PRO A 33 14.19 8.00 -1.43
C PRO A 33 13.18 7.05 -2.11
N ALA A 34 12.05 6.79 -1.46
CA ALA A 34 10.97 5.99 -2.04
C ALA A 34 10.44 6.65 -3.32
N GLU A 35 10.16 5.85 -4.34
CA GLU A 35 9.71 6.29 -5.66
C GLU A 35 8.26 5.86 -5.90
N SER A 36 7.62 6.36 -6.97
CA SER A 36 6.20 6.06 -7.20
C SER A 36 5.95 4.57 -7.42
N GLU A 37 6.94 3.86 -7.95
CA GLU A 37 6.97 2.43 -8.24
C GLU A 37 6.84 1.58 -6.95
N ASP A 38 7.32 2.09 -5.81
CA ASP A 38 7.20 1.43 -4.49
C ASP A 38 5.74 1.33 -4.01
N PHE A 39 4.86 2.13 -4.65
CA PHE A 39 3.44 2.26 -4.39
C PHE A 39 2.58 1.73 -5.54
N PHE A 40 3.15 0.97 -6.48
CA PHE A 40 2.36 0.24 -7.46
C PHE A 40 1.76 -1.01 -6.84
N SER A 41 0.56 -1.35 -7.30
CA SER A 41 -0.11 -2.56 -6.88
C SER A 41 0.61 -3.82 -7.39
N GLN A 42 0.40 -4.94 -6.71
CA GLN A 42 0.94 -6.22 -7.19
C GLN A 42 0.35 -6.59 -8.56
N LYS A 43 -0.89 -6.19 -8.85
CA LYS A 43 -1.51 -6.39 -10.15
C LYS A 43 -0.79 -5.62 -11.26
N ARG A 44 -0.39 -4.37 -11.02
CA ARG A 44 0.41 -3.59 -11.99
C ARG A 44 1.81 -4.14 -12.18
N LEU A 45 2.47 -4.55 -11.09
CA LEU A 45 3.83 -5.11 -11.13
C LEU A 45 3.90 -6.50 -11.78
N ALA A 46 2.83 -7.30 -11.69
CA ALA A 46 2.76 -8.64 -12.25
C ALA A 46 1.37 -8.93 -12.85
N PRO A 47 1.03 -8.35 -14.02
CA PRO A 47 -0.33 -8.37 -14.57
C PRO A 47 -0.85 -9.78 -14.88
N ASN A 48 0.05 -10.69 -15.27
CA ASN A 48 -0.27 -12.07 -15.64
C ASN A 48 -0.27 -13.03 -14.44
N LYS A 49 0.13 -12.56 -13.25
CA LYS A 49 0.21 -13.42 -12.07
C LYS A 49 -1.16 -13.59 -11.44
N VAL A 50 -1.51 -14.84 -11.14
CA VAL A 50 -2.68 -15.18 -10.32
C VAL A 50 -2.26 -15.17 -8.85
N PHE A 51 -2.85 -14.28 -8.07
CA PHE A 51 -2.65 -14.21 -6.63
C PHE A 51 -3.73 -15.05 -5.94
N LYS A 52 -3.33 -15.98 -5.08
CA LYS A 52 -4.24 -16.87 -4.35
C LYS A 52 -3.97 -16.76 -2.86
N GLY A 53 -5.03 -16.83 -2.06
CA GLY A 53 -4.97 -16.79 -0.61
C GLY A 53 -6.30 -16.39 -0.01
N GLU A 54 -6.48 -16.66 1.28
CA GLU A 54 -7.66 -16.22 2.01
C GLU A 54 -7.76 -14.68 2.02
N GLY A 55 -8.92 -14.15 1.64
CA GLY A 55 -9.16 -12.71 1.56
C GLY A 55 -8.42 -11.99 0.42
N ILE A 56 -7.87 -12.73 -0.55
CA ILE A 56 -7.25 -12.15 -1.77
C ILE A 56 -8.25 -12.20 -2.92
N ASP A 57 -8.62 -11.03 -3.42
CA ASP A 57 -9.44 -10.83 -4.61
C ASP A 57 -8.83 -9.77 -5.55
N ASP A 58 -9.49 -9.49 -6.67
CA ASP A 58 -9.02 -8.57 -7.70
C ASP A 58 -8.98 -7.09 -7.23
N CYS A 59 -9.72 -6.72 -6.19
CA CYS A 59 -9.65 -5.40 -5.58
C CYS A 59 -8.45 -5.29 -4.63
N ILE A 60 -8.22 -6.33 -3.80
CA ILE A 60 -7.12 -6.38 -2.84
C ILE A 60 -5.75 -6.41 -3.53
N VAL A 61 -5.61 -7.12 -4.66
CA VAL A 61 -4.35 -7.13 -5.42
C VAL A 61 -3.99 -5.79 -6.06
N ARG A 62 -4.97 -4.88 -6.18
CA ARG A 62 -4.80 -3.50 -6.63
C ARG A 62 -4.51 -2.50 -5.50
N ALA A 63 -4.58 -2.94 -4.25
CA ALA A 63 -4.21 -2.11 -3.12
C ALA A 63 -2.69 -2.12 -2.88
N VAL A 64 -2.21 -1.04 -2.26
CA VAL A 64 -0.85 -0.93 -1.72
C VAL A 64 -0.86 -1.42 -0.27
N SER A 65 -0.01 -2.39 0.05
CA SER A 65 0.15 -2.87 1.42
C SER A 65 0.92 -1.88 2.28
N VAL A 66 0.27 -1.34 3.31
CA VAL A 66 0.87 -0.48 4.33
C VAL A 66 0.60 -1.04 5.74
N PHE A 67 1.40 -0.64 6.72
CA PHE A 67 1.33 -1.14 8.09
C PHE A 67 1.15 0.01 9.07
N ALA A 68 0.30 -0.13 10.08
CA ALA A 68 0.16 0.89 11.12
C ALA A 68 1.30 0.84 12.17
N LEU A 69 2.02 -0.29 12.28
CA LEU A 69 3.17 -0.44 13.17
C LEU A 69 4.46 -0.69 12.38
N LEU A 70 5.50 0.07 12.70
CA LEU A 70 6.83 -0.07 12.08
C LEU A 70 7.38 -1.49 12.21
N GLU A 71 7.22 -2.11 13.38
CA GLU A 71 7.77 -3.44 13.65
C GLU A 71 7.16 -4.53 12.77
N ASP A 72 5.88 -4.40 12.39
CA ASP A 72 5.26 -5.34 11.45
C ASP A 72 5.81 -5.18 10.03
N ALA A 73 6.09 -3.94 9.61
CA ALA A 73 6.74 -3.69 8.32
C ALA A 73 8.20 -4.21 8.32
N LYS A 74 8.95 -3.99 9.41
CA LYS A 74 10.33 -4.51 9.55
C LYS A 74 10.41 -6.03 9.49
N ARG A 75 9.41 -6.75 10.00
CA ARG A 75 9.37 -8.22 9.91
C ARG A 75 9.42 -8.71 8.46
N LEU A 76 8.85 -7.96 7.50
CA LEU A 76 8.90 -8.33 6.09
C LEU A 76 10.32 -8.29 5.51
N LEU A 77 11.21 -7.43 6.02
CA LEU A 77 12.59 -7.33 5.55
C LEU A 77 13.40 -8.62 5.78
N LYS A 78 12.93 -9.51 6.66
CA LYS A 78 13.52 -10.84 6.87
C LYS A 78 13.20 -11.81 5.74
N LEU A 79 12.22 -11.52 4.89
CA LEU A 79 11.84 -12.39 3.77
C LEU A 79 12.77 -12.18 2.58
N PRO A 80 13.16 -13.26 1.86
CA PRO A 80 14.08 -13.15 0.72
C PRO A 80 13.66 -12.15 -0.37
N LYS A 81 12.34 -12.01 -0.60
CA LYS A 81 11.78 -11.05 -1.58
C LYS A 81 12.10 -9.59 -1.25
N PHE A 82 12.23 -9.26 0.02
CA PHE A 82 12.46 -7.89 0.49
C PHE A 82 13.91 -7.67 0.93
N LYS A 83 14.83 -8.52 0.48
CA LYS A 83 16.27 -8.33 0.70
C LYS A 83 16.69 -6.97 0.11
N HIS A 84 17.45 -6.19 0.87
CA HIS A 84 17.89 -4.83 0.51
C HIS A 84 16.78 -3.78 0.38
N ALA A 85 15.53 -4.12 0.74
CA ALA A 85 14.47 -3.12 0.84
C ALA A 85 14.65 -2.27 2.11
N ASN A 86 14.03 -1.10 2.08
CA ASN A 86 13.94 -0.13 3.16
C ASN A 86 12.49 -0.06 3.67
N ILE A 87 12.26 0.79 4.69
CA ILE A 87 10.92 1.20 5.09
C ILE A 87 10.72 2.67 4.75
N ALA A 88 9.61 2.97 4.07
CA ALA A 88 9.09 4.31 3.90
C ALA A 88 8.01 4.60 4.96
N VAL A 89 8.13 5.74 5.63
CA VAL A 89 7.08 6.34 6.46
C VAL A 89 6.20 7.17 5.54
N VAL A 90 4.90 6.88 5.55
CA VAL A 90 3.91 7.45 4.64
C VAL A 90 2.89 8.22 5.48
N SER A 91 2.86 9.54 5.32
CA SER A 91 1.80 10.38 5.92
C SER A 91 0.64 10.50 4.94
N LEU A 92 -0.51 9.92 5.30
CA LEU A 92 -1.73 9.91 4.50
C LEU A 92 -2.73 10.92 5.03
N ARG A 93 -3.44 11.58 4.11
CA ARG A 93 -4.59 12.45 4.37
C ARG A 93 -5.82 11.90 3.67
N PRO A 94 -7.04 12.30 4.04
CA PRO A 94 -8.27 11.77 3.45
C PRO A 94 -8.33 11.79 1.92
N MET A 95 -7.73 12.81 1.28
CA MET A 95 -7.68 12.93 -0.18
C MET A 95 -6.75 11.93 -0.87
N ASP A 96 -5.79 11.35 -0.16
CA ASP A 96 -4.77 10.46 -0.69
C ASP A 96 -5.32 9.05 -1.01
N GLY A 97 -6.58 8.77 -0.62
CA GLY A 97 -7.33 7.59 -1.04
C GLY A 97 -8.20 6.98 0.05
N LYS A 98 -8.49 5.69 -0.12
CA LYS A 98 -9.23 4.89 0.87
C LYS A 98 -8.39 3.75 1.39
N ILE A 99 -8.65 3.34 2.62
CA ILE A 99 -7.89 2.30 3.30
C ILE A 99 -8.82 1.34 4.05
N LYS A 100 -8.40 0.08 4.17
CA LYS A 100 -9.11 -0.95 4.94
C LYS A 100 -8.12 -1.80 5.70
N LYS A 101 -8.43 -2.11 6.97
CA LYS A 101 -7.65 -3.10 7.73
C LYS A 101 -7.88 -4.48 7.12
N THR A 102 -6.81 -5.14 6.72
CA THR A 102 -6.88 -6.43 6.02
C THR A 102 -5.81 -7.36 6.56
N PHE A 103 -6.07 -8.67 6.47
CA PHE A 103 -5.18 -9.71 6.99
C PHE A 103 -4.86 -9.53 8.48
N LYS A 104 -3.71 -10.07 8.93
CA LYS A 104 -3.28 -10.11 10.33
C LYS A 104 -2.44 -8.89 10.71
N ASN A 105 -2.19 -8.72 12.01
CA ASN A 105 -1.34 -7.68 12.59
C ASN A 105 -1.84 -6.26 12.25
N SER A 106 -0.91 -5.33 12.01
CA SER A 106 -1.22 -3.96 11.61
C SER A 106 -1.31 -3.73 10.10
N HIS A 107 -1.58 -4.77 9.29
CA HIS A 107 -1.68 -4.61 7.83
C HIS A 107 -2.96 -3.87 7.41
N TYR A 108 -2.80 -3.01 6.42
CA TYR A 108 -3.89 -2.33 5.72
C TYR A 108 -3.68 -2.39 4.20
N SER A 109 -4.79 -2.52 3.49
CA SER A 109 -4.89 -2.33 2.05
C SER A 109 -5.27 -0.88 1.76
N TRP A 110 -4.38 -0.13 1.10
CA TRP A 110 -4.61 1.27 0.73
C TRP A 110 -4.77 1.41 -0.79
N TRP A 111 -5.89 1.97 -1.23
CA TRP A 111 -6.14 2.32 -2.63
C TRP A 111 -5.78 3.79 -2.82
N ARG A 112 -4.59 4.01 -3.40
CA ARG A 112 -4.00 5.32 -3.62
C ARG A 112 -4.77 6.11 -4.68
N SER A 113 -5.09 7.36 -4.37
CA SER A 113 -5.58 8.33 -5.35
C SER A 113 -4.43 9.03 -6.08
N LYS A 114 -4.73 9.71 -7.18
CA LYS A 114 -3.79 10.60 -7.88
C LYS A 114 -3.36 11.81 -7.06
N ALA A 115 -4.06 12.11 -5.97
CA ALA A 115 -3.74 13.25 -5.10
C ALA A 115 -2.55 12.98 -4.15
N PHE A 116 -2.18 11.71 -3.95
CA PHE A 116 -1.03 11.38 -3.13
C PHE A 116 0.28 11.85 -3.79
N ASP A 117 0.95 12.78 -3.11
CA ASP A 117 2.30 13.23 -3.42
C ASP A 117 3.34 12.27 -2.83
N ILE A 118 4.18 11.70 -3.68
CA ILE A 118 5.27 10.79 -3.28
C ILE A 118 6.24 11.44 -2.28
N LYS A 119 6.36 12.77 -2.27
CA LYS A 119 7.18 13.51 -1.28
C LYS A 119 6.69 13.35 0.16
N ASN A 120 5.45 12.88 0.35
CA ASN A 120 4.90 12.52 1.67
C ASN A 120 5.40 11.15 2.17
N ALA A 121 6.12 10.39 1.34
CA ALA A 121 6.83 9.19 1.73
C ALA A 121 8.31 9.50 2.03
N LYS A 122 8.78 9.15 3.23
CA LYS A 122 10.18 9.34 3.65
C LYS A 122 10.80 8.01 4.04
N THR A 123 11.86 7.61 3.35
CA THR A 123 12.64 6.42 3.71
C THR A 123 13.36 6.67 5.02
N ILE A 124 13.25 5.73 5.97
CA ILE A 124 13.96 5.79 7.25
C ILE A 124 15.21 4.90 7.23
N LYS A 125 16.25 5.32 7.96
CA LYS A 125 17.38 4.44 8.28
C LYS A 125 16.89 3.41 9.31
N LEU A 126 17.17 2.15 9.03
CA LEU A 126 16.75 0.98 9.81
C LEU A 126 17.86 0.49 10.74
#